data_AF-A0A2W5XEA2-F1
#
_entry.id   AF-A0A2W5XEA2-F1
#
_cell.length_a   1.000
_cell.length_b   1.000
_cell.length_c   1.000
_cell.angle_alpha   90.00
_cell.angle_beta   90.00
_cell.angle_gamma   90.00
#
_symmetry.space_group_name_H-M   'P 1'
#
loop_
_entity.id
_entity.type
_entity.pdbx_description
1 polymer ?
#
loop_
_entity_poly.entity_id
_entity_poly.type
_entity_poly.pdbx_seq_one_letter_code
_entity_poly.pdbx_strand_id
1 'polypeptide(L)'
;MTQRVRGTVINVHAFGATVRLENGEVASVPIADVNANRGAYSRAFLERANLPFDAHAVSSSTLGGKKAPVLLMLAKTRIDEPNANSAQPSDPHPEPGEEHFEQQIALYLKETQEWERADLPPAHERHFLKKKRRAAFFESRHSKER
;
A
#
# COMPACT_ATOMS: atom_id res chain seq x y z
N MET A 1 6.79 -29.00 -3.03
CA MET A 1 6.71 -28.97 -1.56
C MET A 1 6.49 -27.53 -1.15
N THR A 2 5.46 -27.25 -0.36
CA THR A 2 5.18 -25.93 0.21
C THR A 2 5.83 -25.85 1.58
N GLN A 3 6.81 -24.98 1.76
CA GLN A 3 7.45 -24.76 3.06
C GLN A 3 6.76 -23.59 3.75
N ARG A 4 6.27 -23.76 4.97
CA ARG A 4 5.72 -22.63 5.73
C ARG A 4 6.86 -21.80 6.30
N VAL A 5 6.84 -20.50 6.02
CA VAL A 5 7.88 -19.53 6.43
C VAL A 5 7.18 -18.30 7.01
N ARG A 6 7.78 -17.66 8.00
CA ARG A 6 7.29 -16.40 8.55
C ARG A 6 8.11 -15.22 8.04
N GLY A 7 7.46 -14.06 7.91
CA GLY A 7 8.13 -12.84 7.51
C GLY A 7 7.35 -11.57 7.81
N THR A 8 8.07 -10.46 7.81
CA THR A 8 7.51 -9.12 7.99
C THR A 8 7.27 -8.48 6.63
N VAL A 9 6.09 -7.89 6.43
CA VAL A 9 5.80 -7.12 5.21
C VAL A 9 6.52 -5.78 5.30
N ILE A 10 7.44 -5.51 4.35
CA ILE A 10 8.25 -4.28 4.34
C ILE A 10 7.79 -3.27 3.29
N ASN A 11 6.99 -3.69 2.31
CA ASN A 11 6.37 -2.79 1.33
C ASN A 11 5.13 -3.46 0.72
N VAL A 12 4.11 -2.66 0.41
CA VAL A 12 2.90 -3.07 -0.31
C VAL A 12 2.68 -2.07 -1.44
N HIS A 13 2.60 -2.54 -2.68
CA HIS A 13 2.49 -1.68 -3.87
C HIS A 13 1.56 -2.28 -4.93
N ALA A 14 1.31 -1.52 -6.01
CA ALA A 14 0.39 -1.89 -7.09
C ALA A 14 0.79 -3.13 -7.92
N PHE A 15 1.94 -3.76 -7.64
CA PHE A 15 2.36 -5.01 -8.29
C PHE A 15 2.50 -6.21 -7.33
N GLY A 16 2.15 -6.03 -6.04
CA GLY A 16 2.36 -7.05 -5.01
C GLY A 16 2.96 -6.49 -3.72
N ALA A 17 3.60 -7.36 -2.95
CA ALA A 17 4.25 -6.97 -1.70
C ALA A 17 5.65 -7.57 -1.60
N THR A 18 6.52 -6.90 -0.85
CA THR A 18 7.84 -7.43 -0.49
C THR A 18 7.83 -7.79 0.98
N VAL A 19 8.33 -8.99 1.27
CA VAL A 19 8.38 -9.58 2.60
C VAL A 19 9.83 -9.89 2.94
N ARG A 20 10.24 -9.52 4.14
CA ARG A 20 11.51 -9.97 4.73
C ARG A 20 11.24 -11.21 5.56
N LEU A 21 11.83 -12.32 5.18
CA LEU A 21 11.73 -13.59 5.87
C LEU A 21 12.61 -13.59 7.14
N GLU A 22 12.32 -14.48 8.09
CA GLU A 22 13.09 -14.65 9.33
C GLU A 22 14.57 -15.00 9.08
N ASN A 23 14.87 -15.68 7.97
CA ASN A 23 16.25 -15.98 7.55
C ASN A 23 17.00 -14.74 6.98
N GLY A 24 16.34 -13.58 6.94
CA GLY A 24 16.89 -12.34 6.41
C GLY A 24 16.78 -12.20 4.89
N GLU A 25 16.31 -13.21 4.18
CA GLU A 25 16.08 -13.14 2.73
C GLU A 25 14.83 -12.28 2.42
N VAL A 26 14.84 -11.63 1.25
CA VAL A 26 13.71 -10.84 0.77
C VAL A 26 13.01 -11.63 -0.32
N ALA A 27 11.69 -11.72 -0.20
CA ALA A 27 10.84 -12.44 -1.13
C ALA A 27 9.66 -11.57 -1.56
N SER A 28 9.08 -11.90 -2.71
CA SER A 28 7.97 -11.17 -3.31
C SER A 28 6.69 -12.00 -3.24
N VAL A 29 5.60 -11.32 -2.89
CA VAL A 29 4.23 -11.86 -2.95
C VAL A 29 3.55 -11.30 -4.19
N PRO A 30 2.90 -12.15 -5.02
CA PRO A 30 2.19 -11.69 -6.20
C PRO A 30 0.95 -10.88 -5.84
N ILE A 31 0.59 -9.92 -6.70
CA ILE A 31 -0.57 -9.04 -6.49
C ILE A 31 -1.90 -9.78 -6.31
N ALA A 32 -2.08 -10.94 -6.96
CA ALA A 32 -3.31 -11.72 -6.82
C ALA A 32 -3.58 -12.09 -5.36
N ASP A 33 -2.54 -12.50 -4.62
CA ASP A 33 -2.65 -12.86 -3.21
C ASP A 33 -2.77 -11.63 -2.31
N VAL A 34 -2.06 -10.55 -2.64
CA VAL A 34 -2.14 -9.29 -1.91
C VAL A 34 -3.54 -8.68 -2.02
N ASN A 35 -4.16 -8.70 -3.20
CA ASN A 35 -5.51 -8.18 -3.39
C ASN A 35 -6.55 -9.03 -2.68
N ALA A 36 -6.42 -10.36 -2.71
CA ALA A 36 -7.32 -11.27 -1.99
C ALA A 36 -7.26 -11.07 -0.46
N ASN A 37 -6.08 -10.71 0.08
CA ASN A 37 -5.86 -10.58 1.51
C ASN A 37 -5.42 -9.17 1.92
N ARG A 38 -5.92 -8.13 1.22
CA ARG A 38 -5.40 -6.76 1.32
C ARG A 38 -5.37 -6.23 2.76
N GLY A 39 -6.43 -6.49 3.53
CA GLY A 39 -6.51 -6.10 4.93
C GLY A 39 -5.38 -6.69 5.79
N ALA A 40 -5.04 -7.97 5.58
CA ALA A 40 -3.96 -8.63 6.33
C ALA A 40 -2.59 -8.02 6.01
N TYR A 41 -2.30 -7.79 4.73
CA TYR A 41 -1.03 -7.18 4.29
C TYR A 41 -0.90 -5.72 4.73
N SER A 42 -1.96 -4.92 4.63
CA SER A 42 -1.95 -3.52 5.07
C SER A 42 -1.77 -3.40 6.58
N ARG A 43 -2.47 -4.21 7.38
CA ARG A 43 -2.31 -4.24 8.84
C ARG A 43 -0.90 -4.69 9.22
N ALA A 44 -0.41 -5.79 8.64
CA ALA A 44 0.94 -6.28 8.92
C ALA A 44 2.05 -5.30 8.53
N PHE A 45 1.86 -4.53 7.46
CA PHE A 45 2.80 -3.46 7.08
C PHE A 45 2.83 -2.32 8.11
N LEU A 46 1.67 -1.87 8.58
CA LEU A 46 1.56 -0.79 9.57
C LEU A 46 2.10 -1.21 10.95
N GLU A 47 1.70 -2.39 11.40
CA GLU A 47 2.05 -2.93 12.72
C GLU A 47 3.42 -3.61 12.74
N ARG A 48 4.06 -3.77 11.57
CA ARG A 48 5.27 -4.59 11.39
C ARG A 48 5.11 -6.00 11.95
N ALA A 49 3.89 -6.54 11.85
CA ALA A 49 3.57 -7.86 12.33
C ALA A 49 4.13 -8.95 11.40
N ASN A 50 4.51 -10.08 12.00
CA ASN A 50 4.96 -11.24 11.24
C ASN A 50 3.76 -12.05 10.73
N LEU A 51 3.74 -12.31 9.43
CA LEU A 51 2.72 -13.13 8.79
C LEU A 51 3.28 -14.51 8.40
N PRO A 52 2.47 -15.58 8.49
CA PRO A 52 2.81 -16.88 7.95
C PRO A 52 2.56 -16.92 6.44
N PHE A 53 3.54 -17.41 5.70
CA PHE A 53 3.51 -17.60 4.25
C PHE A 53 3.77 -19.05 3.91
N ASP A 54 3.11 -19.56 2.87
CA ASP A 54 3.47 -20.82 2.25
C ASP A 54 4.40 -20.50 1.06
N ALA A 55 5.66 -20.91 1.20
CA ALA A 55 6.70 -20.72 0.19
C ALA A 55 6.58 -21.79 -0.88
N HIS A 56 6.31 -21.34 -2.10
CA HIS A 56 6.36 -22.16 -3.29
C HIS A 56 7.73 -21.97 -3.94
N ALA A 57 8.58 -23.01 -3.81
CA ALA A 57 9.81 -23.06 -4.58
C ALA A 57 9.45 -23.11 -6.07
N VAL A 58 9.68 -22.01 -6.78
CA VAL A 58 9.61 -22.00 -8.24
C VAL A 58 10.78 -22.84 -8.73
N SER A 59 10.47 -23.95 -9.39
CA SER A 59 11.45 -24.91 -9.88
C SER A 59 12.62 -24.19 -10.55
N SER A 60 13.82 -24.50 -10.06
CA SER A 60 15.07 -23.88 -10.42
C SER A 60 15.33 -24.02 -11.93
N SER A 61 15.19 -22.93 -12.67
CA SER A 61 15.91 -22.75 -13.93
C SER A 61 17.00 -21.72 -13.67
N THR A 62 18.17 -22.22 -13.27
CA THR A 62 19.39 -21.43 -13.04
C THR A 62 19.97 -20.95 -14.37
N LEU A 63 19.35 -19.94 -14.97
CA LEU A 63 20.03 -19.09 -15.95
C LEU A 63 20.84 -18.04 -15.19
N GLY A 64 22.11 -18.35 -14.91
CA GLY A 64 23.12 -17.34 -14.52
C GLY A 64 23.38 -17.14 -13.02
N GLY A 65 23.34 -18.22 -12.21
CA GLY A 65 23.87 -18.18 -10.82
C GLY A 65 23.08 -17.34 -9.82
N LYS A 66 21.95 -16.75 -10.22
CA LYS A 66 21.03 -16.03 -9.34
C LYS A 66 19.97 -16.99 -8.81
N LYS A 67 19.83 -17.08 -7.48
CA LYS A 67 18.76 -17.86 -6.83
C LYS A 67 17.41 -17.44 -7.42
N ALA A 68 16.59 -18.40 -7.82
CA ALA A 68 15.25 -18.13 -8.33
C ALA A 68 14.41 -17.40 -7.26
N PRO A 69 13.55 -16.43 -7.65
CA PRO A 69 12.69 -15.75 -6.70
C PRO A 69 11.72 -16.73 -6.06
N VAL A 70 11.68 -16.76 -4.72
CA VAL A 70 10.72 -17.55 -3.96
C VAL A 70 9.37 -16.85 -4.03
N LEU A 71 8.37 -17.52 -4.61
CA LEU A 71 6.99 -17.04 -4.58
C LEU A 71 6.40 -17.37 -3.21
N LEU A 72 5.94 -16.34 -2.52
CA LEU A 72 5.23 -16.47 -1.25
C LEU A 72 3.74 -16.20 -1.47
N MET A 73 2.90 -17.02 -0.85
CA MET A 73 1.47 -16.76 -0.71
C MET A 73 1.12 -16.75 0.77
N LEU A 74 0.14 -15.93 1.17
CA LEU A 74 -0.33 -15.93 2.55
C LEU A 74 -0.83 -17.33 2.91
N ALA A 75 -0.33 -17.87 4.01
CA ALA A 75 -0.69 -19.22 4.40
C ALA A 75 -2.18 -19.28 4.74
N LYS A 76 -2.95 -20.08 4.00
CA LYS A 76 -4.34 -20.37 4.38
C LYS A 76 -4.30 -21.17 5.66
N THR A 77 -4.71 -20.57 6.77
CA THR A 77 -4.82 -21.28 8.03
C THR A 77 -5.87 -22.39 7.86
N ARG A 78 -5.42 -23.64 7.95
CA ARG A 78 -6.34 -24.74 8.24
C ARG A 78 -6.88 -24.43 9.64
N ILE A 79 -8.19 -24.35 9.73
CA ILE A 79 -8.95 -24.13 10.95
C ILE A 79 -8.57 -25.24 11.92
N ASP A 80 -7.64 -24.97 12.83
CA ASP A 80 -7.45 -25.67 14.11
C ASP A 80 -6.68 -24.68 14.99
N GLU A 81 -7.21 -24.41 16.18
CA GLU A 81 -6.83 -23.37 17.16
C GLU A 81 -7.40 -21.96 16.88
N PRO A 82 -8.63 -21.66 17.34
CA PRO A 82 -9.10 -20.30 17.46
C PRO A 82 -8.32 -19.63 18.60
N ASN A 83 -7.37 -18.75 18.28
CA ASN A 83 -6.90 -17.79 19.26
C ASN A 83 -8.09 -16.86 19.58
N ALA A 84 -8.72 -17.11 20.72
CA ALA A 84 -9.88 -16.39 21.26
C ALA A 84 -9.69 -14.87 21.40
N ASN A 85 -8.48 -14.35 21.17
CA ASN A 85 -8.15 -12.93 21.22
C ASN A 85 -7.97 -12.25 19.85
N SER A 86 -8.28 -12.92 18.73
CA SER A 86 -8.09 -12.36 17.38
C SER A 86 -9.37 -12.25 16.54
N ALA A 87 -10.53 -12.48 17.15
CA ALA A 87 -11.81 -12.09 16.58
C ALA A 87 -12.01 -10.57 16.75
N GLN A 88 -11.19 -9.77 16.07
CA GLN A 88 -11.52 -8.37 15.84
C GLN A 88 -12.41 -8.33 14.58
N PRO A 89 -13.58 -7.67 14.62
CA PRO A 89 -14.45 -7.56 13.47
C PRO A 89 -13.64 -7.03 12.29
N SER A 90 -13.77 -7.70 11.14
CA SER A 90 -13.37 -7.11 9.87
C SER A 90 -14.11 -5.79 9.76
N ASP A 91 -13.40 -4.67 9.99
CA ASP A 91 -13.93 -3.36 9.63
C ASP A 91 -14.37 -3.46 8.17
N PRO A 92 -15.66 -3.24 7.86
CA PRO A 92 -16.11 -3.25 6.49
C PRO A 92 -15.29 -2.18 5.76
N HIS A 93 -14.55 -2.60 4.74
CA HIS A 93 -13.95 -1.67 3.82
C HIS A 93 -15.12 -0.95 3.15
N PRO A 94 -15.33 0.35 3.36
CA PRO A 94 -16.47 1.02 2.77
C PRO A 94 -16.29 0.99 1.25
N GLU A 95 -17.27 0.43 0.55
CA GLU A 95 -17.30 0.47 -0.91
C GLU A 95 -17.73 1.88 -1.35
N PRO A 96 -17.08 2.47 -2.36
CA PRO A 96 -17.50 3.77 -2.87
C PRO A 96 -18.93 3.68 -3.42
N GLY A 97 -19.86 4.40 -2.78
CA GLY A 97 -21.31 4.37 -3.07
C GLY A 97 -22.19 4.11 -1.84
N GLU A 98 -21.60 3.81 -0.69
CA GLU A 98 -22.32 3.72 0.59
C GLU A 98 -22.60 5.11 1.17
N GLU A 99 -23.86 5.42 1.50
CA GLU A 99 -24.27 6.74 2.03
C GLU A 99 -23.48 7.18 3.27
N HIS A 100 -23.11 6.22 4.14
CA HIS A 100 -22.32 6.51 5.34
C HIS A 100 -20.87 6.92 5.02
N PHE A 101 -20.29 6.38 3.95
CA PHE A 101 -18.96 6.76 3.47
C PHE A 101 -18.96 8.17 2.89
N GLU A 102 -20.00 8.51 2.12
CA GLU A 102 -20.18 9.88 1.61
C GLU A 102 -20.36 10.89 2.75
N GLN A 103 -21.08 10.51 3.81
CA GLN A 103 -21.19 11.33 5.02
C GLN A 103 -19.85 11.53 5.73
N GLN A 104 -19.01 10.49 5.83
CA GLN A 104 -17.66 10.62 6.38
C GLN A 104 -16.78 11.54 5.52
N ILE A 105 -16.86 11.43 4.19
CA ILE A 105 -16.18 12.36 3.28
C ILE A 105 -16.67 13.80 3.50
N ALA A 106 -17.98 14.01 3.62
CA ALA A 106 -18.56 15.33 3.84
C ALA A 106 -18.11 15.94 5.18
N LEU A 107 -18.06 15.13 6.25
CA LEU A 107 -17.56 15.55 7.56
C LEU A 107 -16.06 15.92 7.49
N TYR A 108 -15.26 15.09 6.84
CA TYR A 108 -13.82 15.35 6.64
C TYR A 108 -13.58 16.62 5.81
N LEU A 109 -14.34 16.84 4.74
CA LEU A 109 -14.26 18.06 3.93
C LEU A 109 -14.67 19.31 4.71
N LYS A 110 -15.68 19.19 5.59
CA LYS A 110 -16.12 20.29 6.46
C LYS A 110 -15.08 20.63 7.53
N GLU A 111 -14.42 19.63 8.11
CA GLU A 111 -13.33 19.81 9.09
C GLU A 111 -12.09 20.44 8.43
N THR A 112 -11.75 20.00 7.22
CA THR A 112 -10.62 20.55 6.46
C THR A 112 -10.91 21.91 5.81
N GLN A 113 -12.17 22.36 5.81
CA GLN A 113 -12.54 23.73 5.41
C GLN A 113 -11.89 24.78 6.33
N GLU A 114 -11.59 24.44 7.59
CA GLU A 114 -10.85 25.30 8.53
C GLU A 114 -9.39 25.54 8.12
N TRP A 115 -8.86 24.77 7.16
CA TRP A 115 -7.48 24.92 6.67
C TRP A 115 -7.40 25.91 5.49
N GLU A 116 -8.55 26.35 4.98
CA GLU A 116 -8.65 27.41 3.99
C GLU A 116 -8.68 28.78 4.68
N ARG A 117 -7.55 29.49 4.62
CA ARG A 117 -7.52 30.90 5.04
C ARG A 117 -8.38 31.72 4.08
N ALA A 118 -9.39 32.42 4.59
CA ALA A 118 -10.31 33.24 3.79
C ALA A 118 -9.62 34.29 2.90
N ASP A 119 -8.42 34.74 3.29
CA ASP A 119 -7.62 35.72 2.54
C ASP A 119 -6.81 35.12 1.39
N LEU A 120 -6.81 33.80 1.22
CA LEU A 120 -6.01 33.09 0.22
C LEU A 120 -6.92 32.38 -0.80
N PRO A 121 -6.45 32.24 -2.05
CA PRO A 121 -7.14 31.42 -3.03
C PRO A 121 -7.36 29.99 -2.51
N PRO A 122 -8.46 29.32 -2.89
CA PRO A 122 -8.78 27.96 -2.48
C PRO A 122 -7.59 27.00 -2.68
N ALA A 123 -7.44 26.01 -1.80
CA ALA A 123 -6.25 25.16 -1.77
C ALA A 123 -5.96 24.49 -3.13
N HIS A 124 -7.01 24.07 -3.85
CA HIS A 124 -6.93 23.45 -5.15
C HIS A 124 -6.40 24.41 -6.25
N GLU A 125 -6.64 25.71 -6.15
CA GLU A 125 -6.16 26.71 -7.11
C GLU A 125 -4.72 27.17 -6.86
N ARG A 126 -4.25 27.09 -5.61
CA ARG A 126 -2.91 27.57 -5.21
C ARG A 126 -1.79 26.86 -5.98
N HIS A 127 -1.96 25.56 -6.25
CA HIS A 127 -1.00 24.80 -7.05
C HIS A 127 -0.93 25.31 -8.48
N PHE A 128 -2.08 25.52 -9.13
CA PHE A 128 -2.16 26.05 -10.48
C PHE A 128 -1.58 27.47 -10.57
N LEU A 129 -1.90 28.35 -9.62
CA LEU A 129 -1.35 29.71 -9.56
C LEU A 129 0.18 29.70 -9.37
N LYS A 130 0.71 28.82 -8.52
CA LYS A 130 2.16 28.66 -8.34
C LYS A 130 2.84 28.18 -9.62
N LYS A 131 2.21 27.24 -10.33
CA LYS A 131 2.70 26.70 -11.61
C LYS A 131 2.67 27.78 -12.71
N LYS A 132 1.58 28.57 -12.79
CA LYS A 132 1.44 29.70 -13.72
C LYS A 132 2.49 30.78 -13.45
N ARG A 133 2.73 31.16 -12.18
CA ARG A 133 3.79 32.11 -11.81
C ARG A 133 5.18 31.61 -12.19
N ARG A 134 5.46 30.32 -11.98
CA ARG A 134 6.73 29.71 -12.41
C ARG A 134 6.90 29.75 -13.92
N ALA A 135 5.86 29.43 -14.69
CA ALA A 135 5.91 29.48 -16.15
C ALA A 135 6.24 30.89 -16.67
N ALA A 136 5.58 31.93 -16.14
CA ALA A 136 5.87 33.32 -16.50
C ALA A 136 7.34 33.73 -16.20
N PHE A 137 7.92 33.19 -15.13
CA PHE A 137 9.33 33.42 -14.80
C PHE A 137 10.29 32.78 -15.83
N PHE A 138 9.94 31.61 -16.37
CA PHE A 138 10.73 30.99 -17.45
C PHE A 138 10.59 31.75 -18.77
N GLU A 139 9.39 32.18 -19.14
CA GLU A 139 9.13 32.94 -20.39
C GLU A 139 9.84 34.30 -20.38
N SER A 140 9.81 35.02 -19.25
CA SER A 140 10.54 36.29 -19.09
C SER A 140 12.06 36.14 -19.13
N ARG A 141 12.60 34.97 -18.73
CA ARG A 141 14.03 34.69 -18.82
C ARG A 141 14.46 34.37 -20.26
N HIS A 142 13.67 33.58 -20.99
CA HIS A 142 13.96 33.23 -22.38
C HIS A 142 13.77 34.37 -23.37
N SER A 143 12.94 35.37 -23.05
CA SER A 143 12.76 36.57 -23.87
C SER A 143 13.86 37.62 -23.69
N LYS A 144 14.65 37.57 -22.62
CA LYS A 144 15.82 38.45 -22.40
C LYS A 144 17.12 37.93 -23.02
N GLU A 145 17.17 36.65 -23.39
CA GLU A 145 18.34 36.00 -24.01
C GLU A 145 18.22 35.91 -25.55
N ARG A 146 17.18 36.52 -26.15
CA ARG A 146 17.03 36.73 -27.60
C ARG A 146 17.17 38.20 -27.94
#